data_AF-A0AAN6DFD7-F1
#
_entry.id   AF-A0AAN6DFD7-F1
#
_cell.length_a   1.000
_cell.length_b   1.000
_cell.length_c   1.000
_cell.angle_alpha   90.00
_cell.angle_beta   90.00
_cell.angle_gamma   90.00
#
_symmetry.space_group_name_H-M   'P 1'
#
loop_
_entity.id
_entity.type
_entity.pdbx_description
1 polymer ?
#
loop_
_entity_poly.entity_id
_entity_poly.type
_entity_poly.pdbx_seq_one_letter_code
_entity_poly.pdbx_strand_id
1 'polypeptide(L)'
;MFGPFRMSPVALGGLLWKKPWRLSRFQKYRHRKRMQLVDSNIQALYDGLQANGMSSKRVEHLMTEYPKESEMTPRNKYTVFSKYARKYRKAIHFVPKWTKLPLRKQPPNV
;
A
#
# COMPACT_ATOMS: atom_id res chain seq x y z
N MET A 1 34.38 -5.67 34.20
CA MET A 1 35.41 -4.67 33.84
C MET A 1 35.54 -4.66 32.32
N PHE A 2 35.63 -3.49 31.71
CA PHE A 2 35.68 -3.33 30.26
C PHE A 2 37.02 -2.68 29.86
N GLY A 3 37.88 -3.40 29.13
CA GLY A 3 39.20 -2.92 28.69
C GLY A 3 39.17 -2.09 27.39
N PRO A 4 40.31 -1.44 27.04
CA PRO A 4 40.44 -0.49 25.92
C PRO A 4 40.39 -1.11 24.51
N PHE A 5 40.38 -2.44 24.39
CA PHE A 5 40.26 -3.16 23.12
C PHE A 5 38.96 -3.97 23.09
N ARG A 6 37.81 -3.29 23.05
CA ARG A 6 36.55 -3.96 22.71
C ARG A 6 36.52 -4.15 21.20
N MET A 7 36.41 -5.40 20.75
CA MET A 7 35.94 -5.70 19.40
C MET A 7 34.60 -4.95 19.25
N SER A 8 34.53 -3.92 18.40
CA SER A 8 33.29 -3.17 18.20
C SER A 8 32.19 -4.21 17.92
N PRO A 9 31.02 -4.15 18.58
CA PRO A 9 29.94 -5.06 18.22
C PRO A 9 29.76 -4.92 16.72
N VAL A 10 29.89 -6.03 15.97
CA VAL A 10 29.64 -6.06 14.53
C VAL A 10 28.33 -5.33 14.36
N ALA A 11 28.38 -4.16 13.74
CA ALA A 11 27.26 -3.23 13.74
C ALA A 11 26.00 -4.03 13.39
N LEU A 12 24.97 -3.97 14.24
CA LEU A 12 23.69 -4.69 14.09
C LEU A 12 22.90 -4.22 12.84
N GLY A 13 23.58 -3.72 11.81
CA GLY A 13 23.11 -3.29 10.50
C GLY A 13 24.12 -3.60 9.38
N GLY A 14 24.97 -4.63 9.52
CA GLY A 14 25.94 -5.03 8.49
C GLY A 14 25.31 -5.49 7.16
N LEU A 15 24.04 -5.91 7.18
CA LEU A 15 23.29 -6.25 5.97
C LEU A 15 22.60 -5.01 5.39
N LEU A 16 23.08 -4.54 4.24
CA LEU A 16 22.52 -3.38 3.55
C LEU A 16 21.26 -3.75 2.74
N TRP A 17 20.10 -3.43 3.28
CA TRP A 17 18.83 -3.46 2.53
C TRP A 17 18.65 -2.16 1.73
N LYS A 18 19.26 -2.07 0.55
CA LYS A 18 19.22 -0.87 -0.29
C LYS A 18 17.82 -0.61 -0.86
N LYS A 19 16.97 0.07 -0.08
CA LYS A 19 15.60 0.42 -0.45
C LYS A 19 15.35 1.92 -0.26
N PRO A 20 15.02 2.68 -1.32
CA PRO A 20 14.82 4.12 -1.21
C PRO A 20 13.56 4.43 -0.38
N TRP A 21 13.59 5.55 0.35
CA TRP A 21 12.46 5.99 1.18
C TRP A 21 11.23 6.43 0.36
N ARG A 22 11.41 6.72 -0.93
CA ARG A 22 10.36 7.18 -1.86
C ARG A 22 10.24 6.29 -3.10
N LEU A 23 9.05 6.28 -3.70
CA LEU A 23 8.80 5.64 -4.99
C LEU A 23 9.32 6.49 -6.15
N SER A 24 9.86 5.85 -7.18
CA SER A 24 10.19 6.52 -8.45
C SER A 24 8.93 6.89 -9.24
N ARG A 25 9.05 7.80 -10.22
CA ARG A 25 7.95 8.19 -11.11
C ARG A 25 7.32 6.98 -11.82
N PHE A 26 8.16 6.05 -12.29
CA PHE A 26 7.70 4.83 -12.96
C PHE A 26 6.97 3.88 -12.01
N GLN A 27 7.45 3.73 -10.77
CA GLN A 27 6.74 2.93 -9.76
C GLN A 27 5.37 3.53 -9.43
N LYS A 28 5.28 4.86 -9.29
CA LYS A 28 4.00 5.57 -9.09
C LYS A 28 3.04 5.35 -10.26
N TYR A 29 3.53 5.45 -11.50
CA TYR A 29 2.73 5.18 -12.70
C TYR A 29 2.16 3.75 -12.71
N ARG A 30 3.02 2.73 -12.52
CA ARG A 30 2.57 1.33 -12.46
C ARG A 30 1.61 1.07 -11.32
N HIS A 31 1.79 1.75 -10.18
CA HIS A 31 0.89 1.63 -9.06
C HIS A 31 -0.51 2.16 -9.38
N ARG A 32 -0.61 3.33 -10.03
CA ARG A 32 -1.88 3.87 -10.52
C ARG A 32 -2.56 2.92 -11.50
N LYS A 33 -1.81 2.36 -12.45
CA LYS A 33 -2.34 1.37 -13.39
C LYS A 33 -2.87 0.11 -12.70
N ARG A 34 -2.19 -0.38 -11.66
CA ARG A 34 -2.71 -1.50 -10.85
C ARG A 34 -3.99 -1.15 -10.11
N MET A 35 -4.10 0.07 -9.55
CA MET A 35 -5.33 0.50 -8.89
C MET A 35 -6.49 0.61 -9.88
N GLN A 36 -6.26 1.25 -11.03
CA GLN A 36 -7.25 1.38 -12.11
C GLN A 36 -7.72 0.01 -12.64
N LEU A 37 -6.80 -0.95 -12.77
CA LEU A 37 -7.15 -2.33 -13.17
C LEU A 37 -8.03 -3.04 -12.12
N VAL A 38 -7.75 -2.84 -10.83
CA VAL A 38 -8.62 -3.37 -9.78
C VAL A 38 -10.00 -2.72 -9.83
N ASP A 39 -10.08 -1.43 -10.13
CA ASP A 39 -11.36 -0.71 -10.27
C ASP A 39 -12.19 -1.24 -11.44
N SER A 40 -11.57 -1.45 -12.60
CA SER A 40 -12.26 -2.02 -13.77
C SER A 40 -12.76 -3.43 -13.49
N ASN A 41 -11.99 -4.23 -12.75
CA ASN A 41 -12.40 -5.60 -12.41
C ASN A 41 -13.57 -5.61 -11.43
N ILE A 42 -13.59 -4.72 -10.44
CA ILE A 42 -14.72 -4.58 -9.51
C ILE A 42 -15.98 -4.16 -10.28
N GLN A 43 -15.86 -3.19 -11.19
CA GLN A 43 -16.97 -2.71 -12.01
C GLN A 43 -17.54 -3.84 -12.90
N ALA A 44 -16.69 -4.54 -13.64
CA ALA A 44 -17.12 -5.63 -14.52
C ALA A 44 -17.80 -6.77 -13.75
N LEU A 45 -17.32 -7.11 -12.55
CA LEU A 45 -17.96 -8.09 -11.69
C LEU A 45 -19.33 -7.62 -11.19
N TYR A 46 -19.45 -6.34 -10.81
CA TYR A 46 -20.71 -5.76 -10.36
C TYR A 46 -21.75 -5.77 -11.48
N ASP A 47 -21.39 -5.27 -12.67
CA ASP A 47 -22.26 -5.19 -13.83
C ASP A 47 -22.69 -6.60 -14.29
N GLY A 48 -21.75 -7.54 -14.32
CA GLY A 48 -22.03 -8.94 -14.67
C GLY A 48 -22.95 -9.65 -13.67
N LEU A 49 -22.85 -9.33 -12.38
CA LEU A 49 -23.77 -9.87 -11.37
C LEU A 49 -25.18 -9.29 -11.55
N GLN A 50 -25.29 -7.98 -11.72
CA GLN A 50 -26.58 -7.31 -11.94
C GLN A 50 -27.30 -7.81 -13.21
N ALA A 51 -26.57 -7.97 -14.31
CA ALA A 51 -27.13 -8.48 -15.56
C ALA A 51 -27.74 -9.89 -15.42
N ASN A 52 -27.21 -10.71 -14.52
CA ASN A 52 -27.71 -12.04 -14.22
C ASN A 52 -28.75 -12.08 -13.09
N GLY A 53 -29.16 -10.92 -12.55
CA GLY A 53 -30.07 -10.84 -11.40
C GLY A 53 -29.47 -11.41 -10.10
N MET A 54 -28.13 -11.52 -10.02
CA MET A 54 -27.41 -12.02 -8.85
C MET A 54 -26.78 -10.87 -8.08
N SER A 55 -26.53 -11.07 -6.78
CA SER A 55 -25.81 -10.11 -5.95
C SER A 55 -24.79 -10.78 -5.04
N SER A 56 -23.74 -10.04 -4.70
CA SER A 56 -22.71 -10.48 -3.76
C SER A 56 -22.38 -9.35 -2.81
N LYS A 57 -22.64 -9.58 -1.51
CA LYS A 57 -22.35 -8.62 -0.43
C LYS A 57 -20.94 -8.05 -0.49
N ARG A 58 -19.97 -8.87 -0.90
CA ARG A 58 -18.56 -8.46 -0.96
C ARG A 58 -18.27 -7.55 -2.15
N VAL A 59 -18.89 -7.81 -3.31
CA VAL A 59 -18.75 -6.95 -4.49
C VAL A 59 -19.49 -5.62 -4.26
N GLU A 60 -20.66 -5.66 -3.64
CA GLU A 60 -21.40 -4.45 -3.23
C GLU A 60 -20.60 -3.59 -2.26
N HIS A 61 -20.06 -4.18 -1.19
CA HIS A 61 -19.19 -3.48 -0.24
C HIS A 61 -17.93 -2.91 -0.91
N LEU A 62 -17.34 -3.62 -1.89
CA LEU A 62 -16.22 -3.09 -2.65
C LEU A 62 -16.64 -1.90 -3.52
N MET A 63 -17.83 -1.95 -4.12
CA MET A 63 -18.32 -0.85 -4.95
C MET A 63 -18.67 0.40 -4.12
N THR A 64 -19.16 0.23 -2.88
CA THR A 64 -19.60 1.33 -2.02
C THR A 64 -18.49 1.91 -1.14
N GLU A 65 -17.68 1.07 -0.49
CA GLU A 65 -16.73 1.54 0.52
C GLU A 65 -15.27 1.60 0.05
N TYR A 66 -14.95 1.01 -1.11
CA TYR A 66 -13.57 0.95 -1.59
C TYR A 66 -13.31 2.12 -2.57
N PRO A 67 -12.49 3.12 -2.18
CA PRO A 67 -12.35 4.35 -2.97
C PRO A 67 -11.63 4.07 -4.29
N LYS A 68 -12.09 4.67 -5.38
CA LYS A 68 -11.48 4.53 -6.72
C LYS A 68 -10.13 5.24 -6.80
N GLU A 69 -9.30 4.88 -7.77
CA GLU A 69 -8.00 5.55 -7.97
C GLU A 69 -8.17 7.06 -8.18
N SER A 70 -9.20 7.50 -8.88
CA SER A 70 -9.50 8.92 -9.12
C SER A 70 -9.81 9.70 -7.84
N GLU A 71 -10.53 9.08 -6.91
CA GLU A 71 -10.98 9.70 -5.64
C GLU A 71 -9.87 9.78 -4.59
N MET A 72 -8.83 8.95 -4.72
CA MET A 72 -7.74 8.91 -3.76
C MET A 72 -6.77 10.10 -3.90
N THR A 73 -6.39 10.68 -2.76
CA THR A 73 -5.32 11.68 -2.72
C THR A 73 -3.94 11.07 -3.06
N PRO A 74 -3.00 11.83 -3.65
CA PRO A 74 -1.64 11.35 -3.91
C PRO A 74 -0.93 10.82 -2.66
N ARG A 75 -1.21 11.41 -1.49
CA ARG A 75 -0.65 10.97 -0.20
C ARG A 75 -1.11 9.54 0.11
N ASN A 76 -2.39 9.24 -0.07
CA ASN A 76 -2.95 7.93 0.23
C ASN A 76 -2.58 6.87 -0.83
N LYS A 77 -2.35 7.28 -2.07
CA LYS A 77 -1.83 6.39 -3.13
C LYS A 77 -0.43 5.86 -2.82
N TYR A 78 0.48 6.72 -2.35
CA TYR A 78 1.91 6.37 -2.28
C TYR A 78 2.41 6.08 -0.87
N THR A 79 1.61 6.37 0.16
CA THR A 79 1.98 6.15 1.55
C THR A 79 0.84 5.48 2.32
N VAL A 80 1.21 4.64 3.27
CA VAL A 80 0.29 3.93 4.17
C VAL A 80 0.56 4.33 5.61
N PHE A 81 -0.45 4.14 6.47
CA PHE A 81 -0.31 4.33 7.90
C PHE A 81 0.73 3.37 8.48
N SER A 82 1.52 3.85 9.44
CA SER A 82 2.48 3.05 10.18
C SER A 82 2.66 3.62 11.58
N LYS A 83 2.18 2.89 12.59
CA LYS A 83 2.25 3.27 14.02
C LYS A 83 3.66 3.68 14.48
N TYR A 84 4.69 3.01 13.97
CA TYR A 84 6.07 3.19 14.40
C TYR A 84 6.88 4.18 13.54
N ALA A 85 6.31 4.66 12.43
CA ALA A 85 7.02 5.58 11.56
C ALA A 85 6.80 7.02 12.03
N ARG A 86 7.81 7.88 11.85
CA ARG A 86 7.66 9.32 12.11
C ARG A 86 6.51 9.89 11.27
N LYS A 87 5.67 10.72 11.88
CA LYS A 87 4.43 11.26 11.26
C LYS A 87 3.44 10.17 10.83
N TYR A 88 3.55 8.97 11.40
CA TYR A 88 2.65 7.83 11.19
C TYR A 88 2.50 7.36 9.73
N ARG A 89 3.50 7.63 8.88
CA ARG A 89 3.46 7.28 7.45
C ARG A 89 4.69 6.52 7.02
N LYS A 90 4.50 5.49 6.20
CA LYS A 90 5.57 4.83 5.44
C LYS A 90 5.19 4.73 3.97
N ALA A 91 6.17 4.71 3.08
CA ALA A 91 5.89 4.53 1.65
C ALA A 91 5.36 3.12 1.38
N ILE A 92 4.38 3.01 0.47
CA ILE A 92 3.63 1.77 0.24
C ILE A 92 4.51 0.61 -0.24
N HIS A 93 5.60 0.90 -0.97
CA HIS A 93 6.53 -0.13 -1.45
C HIS A 93 7.34 -0.79 -0.32
N PHE A 94 7.30 -0.27 0.91
CA PHE A 94 7.81 -0.95 2.09
C PHE A 94 6.92 -2.08 2.58
N VAL A 95 5.65 -2.14 2.17
CA VAL A 95 4.74 -3.22 2.57
C VAL A 95 5.12 -4.52 1.84
N PRO A 96 5.23 -5.66 2.52
CA PRO A 96 5.42 -6.95 1.87
C PRO A 96 4.30 -7.20 0.86
N LYS A 97 4.65 -7.68 -0.35
CA LYS A 97 3.68 -8.00 -1.41
C LYS A 97 2.74 -6.82 -1.78
N TRP A 98 3.18 -5.57 -1.61
CA TRP A 98 2.38 -4.36 -1.89
C TRP A 98 1.80 -4.27 -3.31
N THR A 99 2.38 -4.99 -4.27
CA THR A 99 1.88 -5.03 -5.65
C THR A 99 0.60 -5.85 -5.80
N LYS A 100 0.32 -6.76 -4.86
CA LYS A 100 -0.86 -7.64 -4.85
C LYS A 100 -1.89 -7.21 -3.81
N LEU A 101 -1.46 -6.54 -2.74
CA LEU A 101 -2.34 -6.16 -1.64
C LEU A 101 -3.20 -4.92 -1.98
N PRO A 102 -4.52 -4.95 -1.74
CA PRO A 102 -5.44 -3.86 -2.03
C PRO A 102 -5.48 -2.80 -0.90
N LEU A 103 -4.39 -2.05 -0.70
CA LEU A 103 -4.25 -1.07 0.39
C LEU A 103 -4.76 0.33 0.00
N ARG A 104 -5.98 0.69 0.39
CA ARG A 104 -6.58 2.02 0.10
C ARG A 104 -7.17 2.75 1.31
N LYS A 105 -7.77 2.02 2.26
CA LYS A 105 -8.32 2.58 3.50
C LYS A 105 -7.21 2.91 4.50
N GLN A 106 -7.36 4.02 5.21
CA GLN A 106 -6.41 4.53 6.20
C GLN A 106 -7.20 5.07 7.40
N PRO A 107 -6.65 5.03 8.62
CA PRO A 107 -7.34 5.56 9.79
C PRO A 107 -7.62 7.06 9.61
N PRO A 108 -8.80 7.55 10.05
CA PRO A 108 -9.10 8.98 10.03
C PRO A 108 -8.13 9.74 10.95
N ASN A 109 -7.81 10.99 10.58
CA ASN A 109 -6.98 11.93 11.35
C ASN A 109 -5.46 11.60 11.45
N VAL A 110 -4.88 10.93 10.44
CA VAL A 110 -3.42 10.61 10.39
C VAL A 110 -2.73 10.94 9.06
#